data_AF-A0A327HR96-F1
#
_entry.id   AF-A0A327HR96-F1
#
_cell.length_a   1.000
_cell.length_b   1.000
_cell.length_c   1.000
_cell.angle_alpha   90.00
_cell.angle_beta   90.00
_cell.angle_gamma   90.00
#
_symmetry.space_group_name_H-M   'P 1'
#
loop_
_entity.id
_entity.type
_entity.pdbx_description
1 polymer ?
#
loop_
_entity_poly.entity_id
_entity_poly.type
_entity_poly.pdbx_seq_one_letter_code
_entity_poly.pdbx_strand_id
1 'polypeptide(L)'
;MASRWNVMQNKPKKKRRTSLDLYEFCTFILFLSLGCVGLMILLKLPSGTFDHVSDERNGIIGIGFILSGWALIRFDASARKRAKEKYDYDLSEYELIRTKFLEMEAAKLELQKEYSIQYMASTGNNAIIIDPGVDESKVEVPIPDESSSDE
;
A
#
# COMPACT_ATOMS: atom_id res chain seq x y z
N MET A 1 9.83 0.49 13.19
CA MET A 1 8.46 1.07 13.39
C MET A 1 8.12 2.22 12.44
N ALA A 2 9.08 2.90 11.81
CA ALA A 2 8.82 4.06 10.92
C ALA A 2 7.99 3.77 9.65
N SER A 3 7.98 2.54 9.13
CA SER A 3 7.29 2.24 7.86
C SER A 3 5.77 2.29 7.95
N ARG A 4 5.17 1.95 9.11
CA ARG A 4 3.71 1.92 9.29
C ARG A 4 3.11 3.33 9.35
N TRP A 5 3.85 4.28 9.90
CA TRP A 5 3.46 5.69 9.99
C TRP A 5 3.43 6.39 8.62
N ASN A 6 4.36 6.06 7.72
CA ASN A 6 4.39 6.60 6.36
C ASN A 6 3.18 6.19 5.50
N VAL A 7 2.56 5.04 5.81
CA VAL A 7 1.34 4.56 5.12
C VAL A 7 0.12 5.38 5.55
N MET A 8 0.05 5.82 6.81
CA MET A 8 -1.05 6.66 7.34
C MET A 8 -0.98 8.12 6.88
N GLN A 9 0.22 8.62 6.54
CA GLN A 9 0.38 10.01 6.11
C GLN A 9 0.10 10.20 4.61
N ASN A 10 0.33 9.18 3.78
CA ASN A 10 0.20 9.30 2.34
C ASN A 10 -1.15 8.79 1.84
N LYS A 11 -2.06 9.71 1.53
CA LYS A 11 -3.31 9.39 0.83
C LYS A 11 -2.98 8.61 -0.45
N PRO A 12 -3.70 7.50 -0.75
CA PRO A 12 -3.48 6.76 -1.99
C PRO A 12 -3.62 7.70 -3.19
N LYS A 13 -2.68 7.59 -4.14
CA LYS A 13 -2.67 8.41 -5.36
C LYS A 13 -3.47 7.71 -6.44
N LYS A 14 -4.38 8.44 -7.09
CA LYS A 14 -5.16 7.91 -8.21
C LYS A 14 -4.23 7.61 -9.38
N LYS A 15 -4.15 6.35 -9.77
CA LYS A 15 -3.41 5.92 -10.97
C LYS A 15 -4.40 5.66 -12.10
N ARG A 16 -4.01 6.02 -13.33
CA ARG A 16 -4.83 5.79 -14.52
C ARG A 16 -4.87 4.30 -14.93
N ARG A 17 -3.77 3.56 -14.70
CA ARG A 17 -3.65 2.13 -14.95
C ARG A 17 -2.78 1.45 -13.90
N THR A 18 -3.08 0.18 -13.65
CA THR A 18 -2.18 -0.78 -12.99
C THR A 18 -1.16 -1.32 -13.99
N SER A 19 -0.13 -2.00 -13.50
CA SER A 19 0.86 -2.68 -14.36
C SER A 19 0.18 -3.63 -15.34
N LEU A 20 0.75 -3.72 -16.54
CA LEU A 20 0.25 -4.56 -17.63
C LEU A 20 0.36 -6.03 -17.22
N ASP A 21 -0.76 -6.75 -17.30
CA ASP A 21 -0.86 -8.15 -16.90
C ASP A 21 -0.27 -9.08 -17.98
N LEU A 22 0.18 -10.28 -17.62
CA LEU A 22 0.78 -11.24 -18.56
C LEU A 22 -0.17 -11.56 -19.74
N TYR A 23 -1.47 -11.66 -19.46
CA TYR A 23 -2.50 -11.88 -20.48
C TYR A 23 -2.67 -10.68 -21.42
N GLU A 24 -2.58 -9.46 -20.91
CA GLU A 24 -2.60 -8.23 -21.72
C GLU A 24 -1.36 -8.15 -22.61
N PHE A 25 -0.22 -8.65 -22.12
CA PHE A 25 1.03 -8.67 -22.87
C PHE A 25 0.99 -9.68 -24.01
N CYS A 26 0.55 -10.91 -23.73
CA CYS A 26 0.40 -11.94 -24.75
C CYS A 26 -0.59 -11.53 -25.86
N THR A 27 -1.72 -10.93 -25.47
CA THR A 27 -2.74 -10.47 -26.44
C THR A 27 -2.25 -9.29 -27.28
N PHE A 28 -1.45 -8.40 -26.69
CA PHE A 28 -0.75 -7.34 -27.42
C PHE A 28 0.26 -7.89 -28.43
N ILE A 29 1.07 -8.87 -28.05
CA ILE A 29 2.02 -9.52 -28.96
C ILE A 29 1.29 -10.21 -30.12
N LEU A 30 0.21 -10.93 -29.83
CA LEU A 30 -0.61 -11.59 -30.87
C LEU A 30 -1.22 -10.58 -31.85
N PHE A 31 -1.73 -9.45 -31.34
CA PHE A 31 -2.24 -8.39 -32.19
C PHE A 31 -1.13 -7.79 -33.07
N LEU A 32 0.06 -7.56 -32.51
CA LEU A 32 1.19 -7.00 -33.24
C LEU A 32 1.68 -7.96 -34.34
N SER A 33 1.79 -9.25 -34.03
CA SER A 33 2.24 -10.26 -35.00
C SER A 33 1.23 -10.46 -36.13
N LEU A 34 -0.07 -10.57 -35.80
CA LEU A 34 -1.14 -10.64 -36.80
C LEU A 34 -1.23 -9.36 -37.64
N GLY A 35 -1.02 -8.20 -37.03
CA GLY A 35 -0.99 -6.91 -37.72
C GLY A 35 0.19 -6.79 -38.69
N CYS A 36 1.40 -7.18 -38.27
CA CYS A 36 2.57 -7.20 -39.14
C CYS A 36 2.40 -8.16 -40.33
N VAL A 37 1.90 -9.38 -40.08
CA VAL A 37 1.62 -10.36 -41.14
C VAL A 37 0.52 -9.87 -42.07
N GLY A 38 -0.58 -9.35 -41.52
CA GLY A 38 -1.68 -8.78 -42.30
C GLY A 38 -1.25 -7.59 -43.17
N LEU A 39 -0.37 -6.73 -42.66
CA LEU A 39 0.17 -5.59 -43.40
C LEU A 39 1.14 -6.03 -44.51
N MET A 40 1.95 -7.06 -44.28
CA MET A 40 2.78 -7.66 -45.33
C MET A 40 1.94 -8.23 -46.48
N ILE A 41 0.82 -8.90 -46.15
CA ILE A 41 -0.15 -9.41 -47.14
C ILE A 41 -0.75 -8.25 -47.95
N LEU A 42 -1.16 -7.17 -47.27
CA LEU A 42 -1.84 -6.02 -47.91
C LEU A 42 -0.91 -5.24 -48.84
N LEU A 43 0.36 -5.07 -48.45
CA LEU A 43 1.37 -4.37 -49.25
C LEU A 43 1.99 -5.24 -50.36
N LYS A 44 1.55 -6.50 -50.51
CA LYS A 44 2.14 -7.48 -51.45
C LYS A 44 3.67 -7.49 -51.41
N LEU A 45 4.24 -7.36 -50.21
CA LEU A 45 5.70 -7.37 -50.06
C LEU A 45 6.22 -8.75 -50.43
N PRO A 46 7.20 -8.86 -51.33
CA PRO A 46 7.71 -10.13 -51.81
C PRO A 46 8.61 -10.74 -50.74
N SER A 47 7.99 -11.39 -49.77
CA SER A 47 8.68 -12.31 -48.88
C SER A 47 8.60 -13.69 -49.53
N GLY A 48 9.73 -14.25 -49.96
CA GLY A 48 9.79 -15.56 -50.64
C GLY A 48 9.21 -16.75 -49.83
N THR A 49 8.80 -16.54 -48.59
CA THR A 49 8.08 -17.51 -47.73
C THR A 49 6.55 -17.30 -47.69
N PHE A 50 6.06 -16.13 -48.11
CA PHE A 50 4.64 -15.83 -48.28
C PHE A 50 4.35 -15.75 -49.78
N ASP A 51 4.49 -16.89 -50.45
CA ASP A 51 3.76 -17.11 -51.69
C ASP A 51 2.26 -16.82 -51.42
N HIS A 52 1.51 -16.36 -52.42
CA HIS A 52 0.13 -15.84 -52.28
C HIS A 52 -0.92 -16.91 -51.93
N VAL A 53 -0.55 -17.85 -51.08
CA VAL A 53 -1.20 -19.11 -50.73
C VAL A 53 -2.53 -18.85 -50.05
N SER A 54 -3.57 -19.00 -50.88
CA SER A 54 -5.01 -19.12 -50.57
C SER A 54 -5.65 -17.92 -49.87
N ASP A 55 -6.60 -17.29 -50.57
CA ASP A 55 -7.48 -16.22 -50.05
C ASP A 55 -8.15 -16.59 -48.72
N GLU A 56 -8.38 -17.88 -48.47
CA GLU A 56 -8.99 -18.39 -47.24
C GLU A 56 -8.10 -18.17 -46.01
N ARG A 57 -6.77 -18.34 -46.13
CA ARG A 57 -5.82 -18.15 -45.02
C ARG A 57 -5.66 -16.68 -44.66
N ASN A 58 -5.70 -15.80 -45.66
CA ASN A 58 -5.68 -14.35 -45.47
C ASN A 58 -6.94 -13.87 -44.73
N GLY A 59 -8.11 -14.47 -45.03
CA GLY A 59 -9.35 -14.21 -44.31
C GLY A 59 -9.27 -14.56 -42.82
N ILE A 60 -8.69 -15.71 -42.47
CA ILE A 60 -8.51 -16.14 -41.07
C ILE A 60 -7.60 -15.17 -40.31
N ILE A 61 -6.49 -14.74 -40.93
CA ILE A 61 -5.56 -13.77 -40.33
C ILE A 61 -6.27 -12.42 -40.11
N GLY A 62 -7.05 -11.95 -41.07
CA GLY A 62 -7.84 -10.71 -40.95
C GLY A 62 -8.89 -10.77 -39.83
N ILE A 63 -9.62 -11.88 -39.72
CA ILE A 63 -10.59 -12.10 -38.63
C ILE A 63 -9.88 -12.14 -37.28
N GLY A 64 -8.76 -12.86 -37.18
CA GLY A 64 -7.93 -12.91 -35.98
C GLY A 64 -7.41 -11.53 -35.57
N PHE A 65 -7.04 -10.68 -36.52
CA PHE A 65 -6.60 -9.30 -36.27
C PHE A 65 -7.73 -8.44 -35.70
N ILE A 66 -8.94 -8.53 -36.27
CA ILE A 66 -10.12 -7.80 -35.77
C ILE A 66 -10.49 -8.27 -34.36
N LEU A 67 -10.50 -9.58 -34.11
CA LEU A 67 -10.82 -10.15 -32.79
C LEU A 67 -9.79 -9.78 -31.73
N SER A 68 -8.50 -9.85 -32.06
CA SER A 68 -7.43 -9.44 -31.13
C SER A 68 -7.43 -7.93 -30.87
N GLY A 69 -7.73 -7.10 -31.88
CA GLY A 69 -7.92 -5.66 -31.71
C GLY A 69 -9.11 -5.33 -30.81
N TRP A 70 -10.24 -6.03 -31.00
CA TRP A 70 -11.41 -5.91 -30.12
C TRP A 70 -11.09 -6.31 -28.68
N ALA A 71 -10.36 -7.42 -28.51
CA ALA A 71 -9.92 -7.89 -27.20
C ALA A 71 -9.04 -6.85 -26.50
N LEU A 72 -8.10 -6.21 -27.21
CA LEU A 72 -7.25 -5.14 -26.66
C LEU A 72 -8.06 -3.95 -26.15
N ILE A 73 -9.05 -3.48 -26.90
CA ILE A 73 -9.93 -2.39 -26.46
C ILE A 73 -10.65 -2.78 -25.17
N ARG A 74 -11.15 -4.02 -25.10
CA ARG A 74 -11.86 -4.52 -23.92
C ARG A 74 -10.94 -4.72 -22.72
N PHE A 75 -9.70 -5.18 -22.93
CA PHE A 75 -8.70 -5.28 -21.87
C PHE A 75 -8.28 -3.91 -21.36
N ASP A 76 -8.12 -2.91 -22.23
CA ASP A 76 -7.83 -1.54 -21.82
C ASP A 76 -8.94 -0.96 -20.93
N ALA A 77 -10.21 -1.16 -21.31
CA ALA A 77 -11.36 -0.76 -20.50
C ALA A 77 -11.40 -1.51 -19.15
N SER A 78 -11.12 -2.81 -19.15
CA SER A 78 -11.06 -3.64 -17.95
C SER A 78 -9.94 -3.20 -17.00
N ALA A 79 -8.76 -2.88 -17.52
CA ALA A 79 -7.63 -2.39 -16.72
C ALA A 79 -7.94 -1.05 -16.04
N ARG A 80 -8.64 -0.15 -16.73
CA ARG A 80 -9.12 1.11 -16.13
C ARG A 80 -10.12 0.86 -15.00
N LYS A 81 -11.05 -0.10 -15.19
CA LYS A 81 -12.04 -0.47 -14.17
C LYS A 81 -11.36 -1.03 -12.92
N ARG A 82 -10.43 -1.99 -13.09
CA ARG A 82 -9.64 -2.57 -11.99
C ARG A 82 -8.80 -1.53 -11.25
N ALA A 83 -8.19 -0.58 -11.97
CA ALA A 83 -7.43 0.50 -11.36
C ALA A 83 -8.32 1.44 -10.51
N LYS A 84 -9.55 1.69 -10.96
CA LYS A 84 -10.54 2.47 -10.18
C LYS A 84 -10.99 1.71 -8.94
N GLU A 85 -11.39 0.45 -9.09
CA GLU A 85 -11.83 -0.40 -7.96
C GLU A 85 -10.75 -0.53 -6.89
N LYS A 86 -9.49 -0.74 -7.31
CA LYS A 86 -8.36 -0.78 -6.39
C LYS A 86 -8.16 0.57 -5.67
N TYR A 87 -8.27 1.68 -6.38
CA TYR A 87 -8.15 3.00 -5.77
C TYR A 87 -9.24 3.26 -4.73
N ASP A 88 -10.49 2.92 -5.06
CA ASP A 88 -11.63 3.11 -4.16
C ASP A 88 -11.48 2.22 -2.91
N TYR A 89 -10.98 0.97 -3.07
CA TYR A 89 -10.62 0.09 -1.96
C TYR A 89 -9.52 0.70 -1.08
N ASP A 90 -8.37 1.06 -1.66
CA ASP A 90 -7.22 1.63 -0.94
C ASP A 90 -7.62 2.92 -0.19
N LEU A 91 -8.51 3.73 -0.76
CA LEU A 91 -9.03 4.94 -0.13
C LEU A 91 -9.91 4.63 1.09
N SER A 92 -10.82 3.66 0.97
CA SER A 92 -11.68 3.24 2.08
C SER A 92 -10.87 2.66 3.25
N GLU A 93 -9.83 1.88 2.96
CA GLU A 93 -8.91 1.33 3.96
C GLU A 93 -8.12 2.44 4.66
N TYR A 94 -7.64 3.42 3.89
CA TYR A 94 -6.96 4.60 4.43
C TYR A 94 -7.86 5.39 5.39
N GLU A 95 -9.12 5.64 5.00
CA GLU A 95 -10.09 6.37 5.81
C GLU A 95 -10.42 5.64 7.10
N LEU A 96 -10.64 4.32 7.03
CA LEU A 96 -10.90 3.48 8.20
C LEU A 96 -9.72 3.45 9.18
N ILE A 97 -8.50 3.30 8.67
CA ILE A 97 -7.30 3.31 9.52
C ILE A 97 -7.13 4.69 10.17
N ARG A 98 -7.38 5.76 9.43
CA ARG A 98 -7.29 7.14 9.94
C ARG A 98 -8.31 7.41 11.05
N THR A 99 -9.56 6.97 10.91
CA THR A 99 -10.57 7.16 11.97
C THR A 99 -10.23 6.36 13.22
N LYS A 100 -9.84 5.08 13.06
CA LYS A 100 -9.40 4.25 14.20
C LYS A 100 -8.18 4.79 14.91
N PHE A 101 -7.28 5.44 14.18
CA PHE A 101 -6.14 6.11 14.77
C PHE A 101 -6.57 7.31 15.63
N LEU A 102 -7.43 8.18 15.10
CA LEU A 102 -7.95 9.35 15.84
C LEU A 102 -8.75 8.92 17.08
N GLU A 103 -9.54 7.86 16.98
CA GLU A 103 -10.27 7.27 18.12
C GLU A 103 -9.29 6.78 19.21
N MET A 104 -8.19 6.13 18.82
CA MET A 104 -7.17 5.65 19.77
C MET A 104 -6.38 6.79 20.42
N GLU A 105 -6.06 7.85 19.68
CA GLU A 105 -5.42 9.04 20.24
C GLU A 105 -6.34 9.78 21.21
N ALA A 106 -7.63 9.92 20.88
CA ALA A 106 -8.62 10.49 21.77
C ALA A 106 -8.74 9.67 23.06
N ALA A 107 -8.86 8.34 22.96
CA ALA A 107 -8.92 7.45 24.12
C ALA A 107 -7.65 7.54 24.98
N LYS A 108 -6.46 7.65 24.37
CA LYS A 108 -5.20 7.86 25.11
C LYS A 108 -5.19 9.18 25.88
N LEU A 109 -5.72 10.25 25.28
CA LEU A 109 -5.79 11.57 25.90
C LEU A 109 -6.80 11.57 27.05
N GLU A 110 -7.96 10.92 26.87
CA GLU A 110 -8.95 10.72 27.95
C GLU A 110 -8.34 9.95 29.13
N LEU A 111 -7.62 8.86 28.85
CA LEU A 111 -6.97 8.04 29.87
C LEU A 111 -5.86 8.82 30.60
N GLN A 112 -5.06 9.63 29.89
CA GLN A 112 -4.10 10.55 30.51
C GLN A 112 -4.79 11.61 31.37
N LYS A 113 -5.92 12.16 30.92
CA LYS A 113 -6.72 13.11 31.68
C LYS A 113 -7.26 12.46 32.96
N GLU A 114 -7.82 11.26 32.89
CA GLU A 114 -8.30 10.52 34.06
C GLU A 114 -7.17 10.22 35.05
N TYR A 115 -6.00 9.75 34.57
CA TYR A 115 -4.83 9.56 35.43
C TYR A 115 -4.37 10.87 36.08
N SER A 116 -4.39 11.99 35.34
CA SER A 116 -4.01 13.30 35.89
C SER A 116 -4.98 13.78 36.98
N ILE A 117 -6.28 13.53 36.81
CA ILE A 117 -7.31 13.86 37.80
C ILE A 117 -7.17 12.96 39.03
N GLN A 118 -6.94 11.66 38.84
CA GLN A 118 -6.70 10.73 39.95
C GLN A 118 -5.42 11.10 40.72
N TYR A 119 -4.36 11.47 40.01
CA TYR A 119 -3.12 11.96 40.64
C TYR A 119 -3.40 13.21 41.48
N MET A 120 -4.02 14.25 40.91
CA MET A 120 -4.37 15.48 41.63
C MET A 120 -5.31 15.23 42.83
N ALA A 121 -6.27 14.31 42.69
CA ALA A 121 -7.18 13.92 43.77
C ALA A 121 -6.45 13.14 44.88
N SER A 122 -5.46 12.32 44.52
CA SER A 122 -4.62 11.58 45.48
C SER A 122 -3.57 12.45 46.20
N THR A 123 -3.14 13.55 45.58
CA THR A 123 -2.22 14.54 46.18
C THR A 123 -2.91 15.46 47.19
N GLY A 124 -4.23 15.37 47.35
CA GLY A 124 -5.02 16.13 48.33
C GLY A 124 -4.64 15.92 49.80
N ASN A 125 -3.74 14.97 50.12
CA ASN A 125 -3.23 14.78 51.49
C ASN A 125 -1.70 14.86 51.64
N ASN A 126 -0.93 15.12 50.59
CA ASN A 126 0.51 15.42 50.71
C ASN A 126 0.97 16.18 49.47
N ALA A 127 0.93 17.52 49.53
CA ALA A 127 1.63 18.35 48.57
C ALA A 127 3.13 18.10 48.72
N ILE A 128 3.75 17.38 47.77
CA ILE A 128 5.21 17.34 47.65
C ILE A 128 5.64 18.68 47.07
N ILE A 129 5.96 19.62 47.95
CA ILE A 129 6.68 20.84 47.61
C ILE A 129 8.11 20.41 47.31
N ILE A 130 8.47 20.34 46.03
CA ILE A 130 9.88 20.25 45.64
C ILE A 130 10.44 21.66 45.82
N ASP A 131 11.09 21.88 46.96
CA ASP A 131 11.88 23.08 47.22
C ASP A 131 13.11 23.06 46.30
N PRO A 132 13.33 24.05 45.41
CA PRO A 132 14.41 24.03 44.44
C PRO A 132 15.81 24.28 45.05
N GLY A 133 16.04 23.90 46.31
CA GLY A 133 17.21 24.31 47.10
C GLY A 133 17.84 23.26 48.01
N VAL A 134 17.61 21.96 47.81
CA VAL A 134 18.29 20.92 48.61
C VAL A 134 19.28 20.14 47.74
N ASP A 135 20.57 20.42 47.94
CA ASP A 135 21.72 19.71 47.38
C ASP A 135 21.65 18.20 47.70
N GLU A 136 21.92 17.37 46.68
CA GLU A 136 21.92 15.90 46.73
C GLU A 136 23.05 15.28 47.59
N SER A 137 23.74 16.05 48.43
CA SER A 137 24.91 15.57 49.19
C SER A 137 24.58 15.24 50.64
N LYS A 138 23.78 14.19 50.88
CA LYS A 138 23.87 13.29 52.05
C LYS A 138 22.66 12.34 52.08
N VAL A 139 22.79 11.23 51.39
CA VAL A 139 22.08 10.00 51.76
C VAL A 139 23.15 9.00 52.16
N GLU A 140 23.54 9.01 53.44
CA GLU A 140 24.26 7.90 54.03
C GLU A 140 23.29 6.72 54.15
N VAL A 141 23.50 5.70 53.33
CA VAL A 141 22.80 4.41 53.42
C VAL A 141 23.46 3.62 54.57
N PRO A 142 22.73 3.24 55.64
CA PRO A 142 23.28 2.32 56.63
C PRO A 142 23.33 0.92 56.02
N ILE A 143 24.53 0.34 55.93
CA ILE A 143 24.76 -1.06 55.58
C ILE A 143 24.40 -1.89 56.82
N PRO A 144 23.54 -2.93 56.72
CA PRO A 144 23.33 -3.86 57.83
C PRO A 144 24.53 -4.80 57.96
N ASP A 145 25.15 -4.81 59.15
CA ASP A 145 26.21 -5.75 59.52
C ASP A 145 25.68 -7.20 59.50
N GLU A 146 26.28 -8.04 58.65
CA GLU A 146 26.21 -9.50 58.80
C GLU A 146 27.08 -9.91 60.00
N SER A 147 26.44 -10.21 61.13
CA SER A 147 27.10 -10.88 62.24
C SER A 147 27.36 -12.35 61.89
N SER A 148 28.61 -12.66 61.57
CA SER A 148 29.19 -14.00 61.66
C SER A 148 29.21 -14.46 63.13
N SER A 149 28.68 -15.65 63.41
CA SER A 149 29.11 -16.44 64.57
C SER A 149 29.01 -17.92 64.22
N ASP A 150 30.13 -18.45 63.73
CA ASP A 150 30.50 -19.84 63.90
C ASP A 150 30.75 -20.09 65.39
N GLU A 151 30.07 -21.10 65.95
CA GLU A 151 30.57 -22.06 66.95
C GLU A 151 29.69 -23.31 66.95
#